data_AF-A0A090T2W0-F1
#
_entry.id   AF-A0A090T2W0-F1
#
_cell.length_a   1.000
_cell.length_b   1.000
_cell.length_c   1.000
_cell.angle_alpha   90.00
_cell.angle_beta   90.00
_cell.angle_gamma   90.00
#
_symmetry.space_group_name_H-M   'P 1'
#
loop_
_entity.id
_entity.type
_entity.pdbx_description
1 polymer ?
#
loop_
_entity_poly.entity_id
_entity_poly.type
_entity_poly.pdbx_seq_one_letter_code
_entity_poly.pdbx_strand_id
1 'polypeptide(L)'
;MLSSLHVKLNAINNNKYFQAFTVVVIILAALTIGAKTFELPDALSGAIQWLDVFILLFFLIEIIIKFFSYQNKLNFFKSGWNLFDTVIVIGSLIPTAGQGILIARLLRVFRVLRLVSAVPQLKLLINALFKAIPKMAISPF
;
A
#
# COMPACT_ATOMS: atom_id res chain seq x y z
N MET A 1 -16.26 4.28 25.40
CA MET A 1 -15.66 3.10 24.72
C MET A 1 -15.04 3.44 23.36
N LEU A 2 -15.75 4.08 22.42
CA LEU A 2 -15.22 4.40 21.08
C LEU A 2 -13.95 5.28 21.08
N SER A 3 -13.81 6.21 22.04
CA SER A 3 -12.61 7.05 22.18
C SER A 3 -11.35 6.24 22.49
N SER A 4 -11.45 5.24 23.38
CA SER A 4 -10.31 4.40 23.77
C SER A 4 -9.80 3.49 22.64
N LEU A 5 -10.69 3.06 21.73
CA LEU A 5 -10.31 2.26 20.55
C LEU A 5 -9.53 3.09 19.53
N HIS A 6 -9.95 4.35 19.28
CA HIS A 6 -9.23 5.24 18.37
C HIS A 6 -7.81 5.53 18.85
N VAL A 7 -7.62 5.75 20.15
CA VAL A 7 -6.28 6.00 20.72
C VAL A 7 -5.37 4.78 20.57
N LYS A 8 -5.89 3.57 20.85
CA LYS A 8 -5.13 2.32 20.68
C LYS A 8 -4.76 2.05 19.23
N LEU A 9 -5.69 2.24 18.28
CA LEU A 9 -5.42 2.04 16.85
C LEU A 9 -4.41 3.07 16.30
N ASN A 10 -4.49 4.31 16.78
CA ASN A 10 -3.52 5.34 16.39
C ASN A 10 -2.12 5.04 16.95
N ALA A 11 -2.04 4.47 18.16
CA ALA A 11 -0.79 4.00 18.72
C ALA A 11 -0.19 2.83 17.91
N ILE A 12 -1.02 1.90 17.42
CA ILE A 12 -0.57 0.82 16.53
C ILE A 12 -0.04 1.38 15.21
N ASN A 13 -0.76 2.31 14.58
CA ASN A 13 -0.36 2.90 13.30
C ASN A 13 0.94 3.74 13.40
N ASN A 14 1.18 4.38 14.54
CA ASN A 14 2.41 5.13 14.80
C ASN A 14 3.55 4.27 15.37
N ASN A 15 3.32 2.97 15.58
CA ASN A 15 4.34 2.08 16.09
C ASN A 15 5.40 1.80 15.00
N LYS A 16 6.66 2.08 15.32
CA LYS A 16 7.81 1.82 14.42
C LYS A 16 7.88 0.36 13.98
N TYR A 17 7.54 -0.58 14.85
CA TYR A 17 7.53 -2.01 14.51
C TYR A 17 6.46 -2.35 13.48
N PHE A 18 5.26 -1.75 13.59
CA PHE A 18 4.19 -1.96 12.62
C PHE A 18 4.56 -1.38 11.26
N GLN A 19 5.15 -0.17 11.23
CA GLN A 19 5.64 0.45 10.00
C GLN A 19 6.76 -0.37 9.36
N ALA A 20 7.74 -0.83 10.14
CA ALA A 20 8.82 -1.68 9.65
C ALA A 20 8.28 -3.00 9.08
N PHE A 21 7.30 -3.61 9.75
CA PHE A 21 6.67 -4.84 9.28
C PHE A 21 5.92 -4.63 7.96
N THR A 22 5.12 -3.56 7.84
CA THR A 22 4.48 -3.18 6.57
C THR A 22 5.50 -3.03 5.45
N VAL A 23 6.64 -2.36 5.70
CA VAL A 23 7.71 -2.20 4.70
C VAL A 23 8.29 -3.56 4.28
N VAL A 24 8.56 -4.45 5.23
CA VAL A 24 9.03 -5.82 4.93
C VAL A 24 8.02 -6.56 4.05
N VAL A 25 6.73 -6.47 4.35
CA VAL A 25 5.67 -7.11 3.55
C VAL A 25 5.60 -6.51 2.13
N ILE A 26 5.80 -5.20 1.97
CA ILE A 26 5.89 -4.55 0.65
C ILE A 26 7.10 -5.07 -0.14
N ILE A 27 8.26 -5.20 0.50
CA ILE A 27 9.47 -5.74 -0.14
C ILE A 27 9.23 -7.19 -0.57
N LEU A 28 8.65 -8.01 0.30
CA LEU A 28 8.26 -9.39 -0.05
C LEU A 28 7.31 -9.40 -1.25
N ALA A 29 6.34 -8.49 -1.32
CA ALA A 29 5.44 -8.36 -2.47
C ALA A 29 6.15 -7.97 -3.76
N ALA A 30 7.18 -7.12 -3.69
CA ALA A 30 8.01 -6.80 -4.85
C ALA A 30 8.80 -8.02 -5.32
N LEU A 31 9.36 -8.79 -4.36
CA LEU A 31 10.08 -10.03 -4.64
C LEU A 31 9.17 -11.10 -5.24
N THR A 32 7.92 -11.25 -4.80
CA THR A 32 6.99 -12.22 -5.44
C THR A 32 6.68 -11.86 -6.88
N ILE A 33 6.55 -10.57 -7.20
CA ILE A 33 6.36 -10.11 -8.58
C ILE A 33 7.59 -10.43 -9.43
N GLY A 34 8.79 -10.16 -8.92
CA GLY A 34 10.05 -10.48 -9.61
C GLY A 34 10.28 -11.98 -9.77
N ALA A 35 9.97 -12.79 -8.74
CA ALA A 35 10.14 -14.24 -8.82
C ALA A 35 9.27 -14.85 -9.93
N LYS A 36 8.07 -14.32 -10.15
CA LYS A 36 7.15 -14.78 -11.22
C LYS A 36 7.64 -14.52 -12.64
N THR A 37 8.72 -13.76 -12.85
CA THR A 37 9.31 -13.59 -14.18
C THR A 37 10.22 -14.75 -14.58
N PHE A 38 10.54 -15.65 -13.65
CA PHE A 38 11.38 -16.83 -13.88
C PHE A 38 10.52 -18.10 -13.90
N GLU A 39 10.98 -19.12 -14.62
CA GLU A 39 10.39 -20.45 -14.55
C GLU A 39 10.75 -21.09 -13.19
N LEU A 40 9.73 -21.25 -12.35
CA LEU A 40 9.87 -21.74 -10.98
C LEU A 40 9.36 -23.19 -10.89
N PRO A 41 10.07 -24.08 -10.17
CA PRO A 41 9.54 -25.39 -9.78
C PRO A 41 8.17 -25.29 -9.10
N ASP A 42 7.31 -26.30 -9.31
CA ASP A 42 5.92 -26.29 -8.82
C ASP A 42 5.79 -26.00 -7.32
N ALA A 43 6.73 -26.52 -6.50
CA ALA A 43 6.77 -26.26 -5.06
C ALA A 43 6.98 -24.77 -4.72
N LEU A 44 7.86 -24.07 -5.46
CA LEU A 44 8.11 -22.65 -5.25
C LEU A 44 6.97 -21.79 -5.80
N SER A 45 6.39 -22.19 -6.92
CA SER A 45 5.21 -21.54 -7.50
C SER A 45 4.03 -21.55 -6.53
N GLY A 46 3.76 -22.69 -5.89
CA GLY A 46 2.73 -22.82 -4.85
C GLY A 46 2.99 -21.94 -3.63
N ALA A 47 4.24 -21.90 -3.14
CA ALA A 47 4.63 -21.06 -2.01
C ALA A 47 4.46 -19.55 -2.31
N ILE A 48 4.85 -19.11 -3.51
CA ILE A 48 4.69 -17.72 -3.96
C ILE A 48 3.21 -17.34 -4.07
N GLN A 49 2.35 -18.25 -4.53
CA GLN A 49 0.92 -18.01 -4.60
C GLN A 49 0.30 -17.84 -3.20
N TRP A 50 0.69 -18.68 -2.24
CA TRP A 50 0.27 -18.54 -0.84
C TRP A 50 0.75 -17.22 -0.23
N LEU A 51 2.01 -16.85 -0.49
CA LEU A 51 2.59 -15.60 -0.02
C LEU A 51 1.84 -14.38 -0.58
N ASP A 52 1.45 -14.40 -1.85
CA ASP A 52 0.65 -13.35 -2.48
C ASP A 52 -0.72 -13.15 -1.81
N VAL A 53 -1.40 -14.25 -1.46
CA VAL A 53 -2.68 -14.19 -0.75
C VAL A 53 -2.48 -13.65 0.66
N PHE A 54 -1.44 -14.10 1.37
CA PHE A 54 -1.08 -13.58 2.69
C PHE A 54 -0.81 -12.07 2.65
N ILE A 55 -0.01 -11.61 1.69
CA ILE A 55 0.32 -10.18 1.49
C ILE A 55 -0.97 -9.36 1.27
N LEU A 56 -1.88 -9.85 0.42
CA LEU A 56 -3.15 -9.18 0.14
C LEU A 56 -4.00 -9.05 1.40
N LEU A 57 -4.14 -10.13 2.18
CA LEU A 57 -4.90 -10.13 3.43
C LEU A 57 -4.28 -9.21 4.47
N PHE A 58 -2.95 -9.23 4.60
CA PHE A 58 -2.24 -8.33 5.50
C PHE A 58 -2.56 -6.86 5.19
N PHE A 59 -2.46 -6.47 3.92
CA PHE A 59 -2.76 -5.09 3.52
C PHE A 59 -4.23 -4.71 3.68
N LEU A 60 -5.15 -5.66 3.49
CA LEU A 60 -6.56 -5.45 3.77
C LEU A 60 -6.77 -5.13 5.26
N ILE A 61 -6.18 -5.93 6.14
CA ILE A 61 -6.23 -5.72 7.59
C ILE A 61 -5.58 -4.39 7.97
N GLU A 62 -4.44 -4.05 7.38
CA GLU A 62 -3.75 -2.77 7.62
C GLU A 62 -4.66 -1.57 7.30
N ILE A 63 -5.33 -1.60 6.14
CA ILE A 63 -6.25 -0.52 5.73
C ILE A 63 -7.45 -0.44 6.66
N ILE A 64 -7.99 -1.58 7.10
CA ILE A 64 -9.07 -1.63 8.09
C ILE A 64 -8.62 -0.97 9.40
N ILE A 65 -7.44 -1.34 9.93
CA ILE A 65 -6.85 -0.73 11.13
C ILE A 65 -6.68 0.79 10.95
N LYS A 66 -6.11 1.22 9.83
CA LYS A 66 -5.95 2.65 9.50
C LYS A 66 -7.30 3.35 9.45
N PHE A 67 -8.29 2.80 8.75
CA PHE A 67 -9.64 3.37 8.61
C PHE A 67 -10.33 3.53 9.97
N PHE A 68 -10.21 2.53 10.85
CA PHE A 68 -10.76 2.61 12.20
C PHE A 68 -9.99 3.54 13.13
N SER A 69 -8.73 3.88 12.83
CA SER A 69 -7.95 4.86 13.58
C SER A 69 -8.42 6.31 13.40
N TYR A 70 -9.13 6.65 12.32
CA TYR A 70 -9.65 8.02 12.11
C TYR A 70 -10.99 8.23 12.83
N GLN A 71 -11.09 9.27 13.65
CA GLN A 71 -12.33 9.66 14.34
C GLN A 71 -13.45 10.00 13.35
N ASN A 72 -13.13 10.81 12.33
CA ASN A 72 -14.03 11.08 11.23
C ASN A 72 -13.58 10.28 9.99
N LYS A 73 -14.43 9.36 9.53
CA LYS A 73 -14.13 8.49 8.38
C LYS A 73 -13.94 9.26 7.09
N LEU A 74 -14.57 10.43 6.94
CA LEU A 74 -14.36 11.30 5.79
C LEU A 74 -12.91 11.82 5.72
N ASN A 75 -12.23 11.99 6.86
CA ASN A 75 -10.83 12.43 6.88
C ASN A 75 -9.87 11.35 6.37
N PHE A 76 -10.25 10.07 6.43
CA PHE A 76 -9.47 9.00 5.81
C PHE A 76 -9.39 9.19 4.30
N PHE A 77 -10.53 9.46 3.65
CA PHE A 77 -10.62 9.66 2.20
C PHE A 77 -10.08 11.00 1.71
N LYS A 78 -9.94 12.00 2.60
CA LYS A 78 -9.25 13.27 2.28
C LYS A 78 -7.74 13.10 2.12
N SER A 79 -7.15 12.04 2.67
CA SER A 79 -5.74 11.73 2.47
C SER A 79 -5.55 10.97 1.16
N GLY A 80 -4.95 11.62 0.16
CA GLY A 80 -4.65 10.99 -1.13
C GLY A 80 -3.85 9.68 -1.01
N TRP A 81 -2.96 9.59 -0.02
CA TRP A 81 -2.18 8.37 0.25
C TRP A 81 -3.03 7.21 0.77
N ASN A 82 -4.02 7.48 1.63
CA ASN A 82 -4.92 6.44 2.15
C ASN A 82 -5.91 5.98 1.07
N LEU A 83 -6.39 6.92 0.24
CA LEU A 83 -7.21 6.60 -0.92
C LEU A 83 -6.44 5.74 -1.92
N PHE A 84 -5.19 6.10 -2.21
CA PHE A 84 -4.28 5.31 -3.05
C PHE A 84 -4.14 3.87 -2.54
N ASP A 85 -3.79 3.70 -1.26
CA ASP A 85 -3.69 2.37 -0.63
C ASP A 85 -4.98 1.55 -0.80
N THR A 86 -6.12 2.19 -0.57
CA THR A 86 -7.45 1.57 -0.65
C THR A 86 -7.77 1.10 -2.07
N VAL A 87 -7.51 1.93 -3.08
CA VAL A 87 -7.72 1.58 -4.49
C VAL A 87 -6.83 0.40 -4.89
N ILE A 88 -5.56 0.38 -4.46
CA ILE A 88 -4.65 -0.73 -4.80
C ILE A 88 -5.11 -2.05 -4.16
N VAL A 89 -5.54 -2.04 -2.90
CA VAL A 89 -5.99 -3.26 -2.22
C VAL A 89 -7.31 -3.76 -2.79
N ILE A 90 -8.32 -2.88 -2.95
CA ILE A 90 -9.61 -3.26 -3.51
C ILE A 90 -9.44 -3.75 -4.95
N GLY A 91 -8.67 -3.03 -5.76
CA GLY A 91 -8.39 -3.43 -7.13
C GLY A 91 -7.58 -4.74 -7.23
N SER A 92 -6.84 -5.11 -6.19
CA SER A 92 -6.15 -6.41 -6.10
C SER A 92 -7.07 -7.57 -5.68
N LEU A 93 -8.25 -7.29 -5.12
CA LEU A 93 -9.28 -8.31 -4.79
C LEU A 93 -10.10 -8.71 -6.03
N ILE A 94 -10.11 -7.88 -7.07
CA ILE A 94 -10.89 -8.15 -8.28
C ILE A 94 -10.30 -9.39 -8.97
N PRO A 95 -11.12 -10.42 -9.23
CA PRO A 95 -10.65 -11.62 -9.92
C PRO A 95 -10.12 -11.27 -11.30
N THR A 96 -9.00 -11.86 -11.68
CA THR A 96 -8.37 -11.68 -13.00
C THR A 96 -9.13 -12.46 -14.08
N ALA A 97 -10.38 -12.08 -14.33
CA ALA A 97 -11.20 -12.63 -15.40
C ALA A 97 -11.65 -11.53 -16.37
N GLY A 98 -11.71 -11.87 -17.66
CA GLY A 98 -12.17 -10.95 -18.72
C GLY A 98 -11.26 -9.75 -18.96
N GLN A 99 -11.84 -8.63 -19.39
CA GLN A 99 -11.11 -7.42 -19.83
C GLN A 99 -10.31 -6.74 -18.70
N GLY A 100 -10.60 -7.03 -17.43
CA GLY A 100 -9.94 -6.44 -16.26
C GLY A 100 -8.54 -6.99 -15.95
N ILE A 101 -8.07 -8.02 -16.66
CA ILE A 101 -6.81 -8.72 -16.35
C ILE A 101 -5.59 -7.79 -16.43
N LEU A 102 -5.54 -6.89 -17.42
CA LEU A 102 -4.41 -5.96 -17.58
C LEU A 102 -4.36 -4.94 -16.44
N ILE A 103 -5.53 -4.40 -16.06
CA ILE A 103 -5.65 -3.45 -14.96
C ILE A 103 -5.27 -4.13 -13.64
N ALA A 104 -5.76 -5.34 -13.38
CA ALA A 104 -5.39 -6.12 -12.20
C ALA A 104 -3.88 -6.43 -12.15
N ARG A 105 -3.25 -6.71 -13.30
CA ARG A 105 -1.78 -6.87 -13.39
C ARG A 105 -1.05 -5.56 -13.05
N LEU A 106 -1.49 -4.42 -13.59
CA LEU A 106 -0.91 -3.13 -13.27
C LEU A 106 -1.05 -2.78 -11.78
N LEU A 107 -2.22 -3.01 -11.19
CA LEU A 107 -2.47 -2.80 -9.76
C LEU A 107 -1.59 -3.67 -8.87
N ARG A 108 -1.28 -4.90 -9.32
CA ARG A 108 -0.29 -5.74 -8.64
C ARG A 108 1.08 -5.07 -8.62
N VAL A 109 1.55 -4.50 -9.72
CA VAL A 109 2.84 -3.76 -9.76
C VAL A 109 2.79 -2.50 -8.91
N PHE A 110 1.69 -1.75 -8.95
CA PHE A 110 1.53 -0.52 -8.17
C PHE A 110 1.57 -0.73 -6.65
N ARG A 111 1.34 -1.94 -6.13
CA ARG A 111 1.48 -2.20 -4.69
C ARG A 111 2.88 -1.92 -4.16
N VAL A 112 3.91 -1.99 -5.00
CA VAL A 112 5.28 -1.62 -4.62
C VAL A 112 5.37 -0.11 -4.35
N LEU A 113 4.62 0.72 -5.09
CA LEU A 113 4.57 2.17 -4.84
C LEU A 113 3.92 2.51 -3.50
N ARG A 114 3.19 1.58 -2.88
CA ARG A 114 2.71 1.76 -1.50
C ARG A 114 3.83 1.86 -0.47
N LEU A 115 5.08 1.58 -0.85
CA LEU A 115 6.24 1.95 -0.03
C LEU A 115 6.23 3.45 0.29
N VAL A 116 5.85 4.28 -0.68
CA VAL A 116 5.73 5.73 -0.49
C VAL A 116 4.63 6.06 0.52
N SER A 117 3.47 5.39 0.44
CA SER A 117 2.37 5.60 1.39
C SER A 117 2.61 4.97 2.77
N ALA A 118 3.49 3.98 2.88
CA ALA A 118 3.84 3.34 4.14
C ALA A 118 4.92 4.10 4.92
N VAL A 119 5.90 4.69 4.23
CA VAL A 119 7.06 5.34 4.87
C VAL A 119 6.85 6.87 4.95
N PRO A 120 6.71 7.45 6.16
CA PRO A 120 6.46 8.89 6.32
C PRO A 120 7.53 9.78 5.69
N GLN A 121 8.80 9.35 5.75
CA GLN A 121 9.93 10.07 5.15
C GLN A 121 9.79 10.15 3.62
N LEU A 122 9.34 9.07 2.97
CA LEU A 122 9.10 9.07 1.52
C LEU A 122 7.93 9.97 1.14
N LYS A 123 6.84 9.99 1.93
CA LYS A 123 5.74 10.96 1.71
C LYS A 123 6.24 12.39 1.74
N LEU A 124 7.07 12.72 2.74
CA LEU A 124 7.62 14.06 2.88
C LEU A 124 8.44 14.42 1.64
N LEU A 125 9.35 13.55 1.22
CA LEU A 125 10.17 13.77 0.02
C LEU A 125 9.31 13.95 -1.24
N ILE A 126 8.34 13.06 -1.49
CA ILE A 126 7.47 13.17 -2.66
C ILE A 126 6.61 14.43 -2.63
N ASN A 127 6.05 14.79 -1.47
CA ASN A 127 5.27 16.03 -1.33
C ASN A 127 6.15 17.27 -1.55
N ALA A 128 7.40 17.25 -1.08
CA ALA A 128 8.36 18.33 -1.30
C ALA A 128 8.70 18.47 -2.79
N LEU A 129 8.91 17.35 -3.48
CA LEU A 129 9.14 17.32 -4.93
C LEU A 129 7.94 17.87 -5.70
N PHE A 130 6.72 17.42 -5.40
CA PHE A 130 5.50 17.95 -6.03
C PHE A 130 5.31 19.45 -5.79
N LYS A 131 5.72 19.96 -4.63
CA LYS A 131 5.68 21.40 -4.32
C LYS A 131 6.78 22.18 -5.05
N ALA A 132 7.91 21.55 -5.36
CA ALA A 132 9.05 22.17 -6.04
C ALA A 132 8.88 22.23 -7.56
N ILE A 133 8.30 21.21 -8.20
CA ILE A 133 8.08 21.15 -9.66
C ILE A 133 7.45 22.42 -10.24
N PRO A 134 6.28 22.90 -9.75
CA PRO A 134 5.67 24.11 -10.30
C PRO A 134 6.50 25.36 -10.00
N LYS A 135 7.25 25.40 -8.89
CA LYS A 135 8.12 26.53 -8.54
C LYS A 135 9.33 26.65 -9.47
N MET A 136 9.84 25.53 -9.98
CA MET A 136 10.93 25.50 -10.96
C MET A 136 10.43 25.75 -12.38
N ALA A 137 9.23 25.28 -12.73
CA ALA A 137 8.65 25.51 -14.04
C ALA A 137 8.17 26.96 -14.26
N ILE A 138 7.90 27.70 -13.18
CA ILE A 138 7.36 29.07 -13.20
C ILE A 138 8.42 30.09 -12.72
N SER A 139 9.69 29.68 -12.50
CA SER A 139 10.73 30.65 -12.16
C SER A 139 11.04 31.51 -13.40
N PRO A 140 10.77 32.83 -13.37
CA PRO A 140 11.12 33.71 -14.47
C PRO A 140 12.63 33.95 -14.37
N PHE A 141 13.39 33.39 -15.30
CA PHE A 141 14.63 34.00 -15.74
C PHE A 141 14.29 35.09 -16.74
#